data_AF-A0A8J3BM46-F1
#
_entry.id   AF-A0A8J3BM46-F1
#
_cell.length_a   1.000
_cell.length_b   1.000
_cell.length_c   1.000
_cell.angle_alpha   90.00
_cell.angle_beta   90.00
_cell.angle_gamma   90.00
#
_symmetry.space_group_name_H-M   'P 1'
#
loop_
_entity.id
_entity.type
_entity.pdbx_description
1 polymer ?
#
loop_
_entity_poly.entity_id
_entity_poly.type
_entity_poly.pdbx_seq_one_letter_code
_entity_poly.pdbx_strand_id
1 'polypeptide(L)'
;MTNRLMTIDDVVTDKELRAYFRTYAKALAYHARELAMAAGTLGAMLRIHDQRASRKRAGQIVRPIALASVLMFAAARYLKLACRRFETQYAPELQAAGRRKKRSGRRELKFGD
;
A
#
# COMPACT_ATOMS: atom_id res chain seq x y z
N MET A 1 18.80 -30.74 1.09
CA MET A 1 18.37 -29.32 0.94
C MET A 1 17.88 -29.12 -0.48
N THR A 2 16.59 -29.30 -0.70
CA THR A 2 15.93 -29.13 -1.99
C THR A 2 15.76 -27.64 -2.27
N ASN A 3 16.67 -27.08 -3.09
CA ASN A 3 16.49 -25.77 -3.71
C ASN A 3 15.26 -25.84 -4.62
N ARG A 4 14.11 -25.41 -4.09
CA ARG A 4 12.90 -25.20 -4.88
C ARG A 4 13.16 -24.01 -5.79
N LEU A 5 13.41 -24.29 -7.07
CA LEU A 5 13.39 -23.32 -8.15
C LEU A 5 12.02 -22.63 -8.14
N MET A 6 11.99 -21.32 -7.88
CA MET A 6 10.83 -20.48 -8.20
C MET A 6 10.59 -20.57 -9.71
N THR A 7 9.55 -21.31 -10.11
CA THR A 7 9.15 -21.48 -11.49
C THR A 7 8.10 -20.43 -11.84
N ILE A 8 8.48 -19.50 -12.72
CA ILE A 8 7.75 -18.71 -13.74
C ILE A 8 6.29 -18.21 -13.46
N ASP A 9 5.45 -18.88 -12.68
CA ASP A 9 4.19 -18.37 -12.11
C ASP A 9 4.41 -17.46 -10.87
N ASP A 10 5.60 -17.53 -10.25
CA ASP A 10 5.99 -16.73 -9.09
C ASP A 10 6.30 -15.25 -9.42
N VAL A 11 6.11 -14.85 -10.68
CA VAL A 11 6.15 -13.47 -11.16
C VAL A 11 4.71 -13.01 -11.43
N VAL A 12 3.81 -13.15 -10.44
CA VAL A 12 2.76 -12.12 -10.25
C VAL A 12 3.52 -10.82 -10.26
N THR A 13 3.39 -10.09 -11.36
CA THR A 13 4.49 -9.27 -11.84
C THR A 13 4.83 -8.25 -10.76
N ASP A 14 6.11 -7.99 -10.47
CA ASP A 14 6.50 -6.94 -9.51
C ASP A 14 5.75 -5.60 -9.81
N LYS A 15 5.35 -5.39 -11.07
CA LYS A 15 4.40 -4.35 -11.49
C LYS A 15 2.99 -4.51 -10.89
N GLU A 16 2.36 -5.68 -10.99
CA GLU A 16 1.08 -6.02 -10.34
C GLU A 16 1.17 -5.90 -8.82
N LEU A 17 2.24 -6.38 -8.18
CA LEU A 17 2.39 -6.29 -6.73
C LEU A 17 2.60 -4.83 -6.27
N ARG A 18 3.38 -4.04 -7.01
CA ARG A 18 3.50 -2.59 -6.79
C ARG A 18 2.18 -1.87 -7.04
N ALA A 19 1.45 -2.25 -8.09
CA ALA A 19 0.13 -1.70 -8.38
C ALA A 19 -0.83 -2.02 -7.24
N TYR A 20 -0.83 -3.25 -6.73
CA TYR A 20 -1.57 -3.67 -5.54
C TYR A 20 -1.22 -2.77 -4.34
N PHE A 21 0.04 -2.73 -3.91
CA PHE A 21 0.43 -1.93 -2.75
C PHE A 21 0.10 -0.44 -2.90
N ARG A 22 0.29 0.13 -4.10
CA ARG A 22 -0.03 1.53 -4.37
C ARG A 22 -1.54 1.80 -4.35
N THR A 23 -2.33 0.92 -4.96
CA THR A 23 -3.80 1.04 -5.00
C THR A 23 -4.38 0.94 -3.59
N TYR A 24 -3.99 -0.06 -2.81
CA TYR A 24 -4.49 -0.22 -1.44
C TYR A 24 -3.96 0.87 -0.49
N ALA A 25 -2.71 1.34 -0.66
CA ALA A 25 -2.22 2.49 0.11
C ALA A 25 -3.00 3.78 -0.21
N LYS A 26 -3.41 3.99 -1.47
CA LYS A 26 -4.27 5.12 -1.85
C LYS A 26 -5.68 4.96 -1.28
N ALA A 27 -6.28 3.78 -1.38
CA ALA A 27 -7.61 3.49 -0.86
C ALA A 27 -7.67 3.68 0.66
N LEU A 28 -6.69 3.15 1.41
CA LEU A 28 -6.61 3.36 2.86
C LEU A 28 -6.40 4.83 3.23
N ALA A 29 -5.58 5.57 2.48
CA ALA A 29 -5.41 7.00 2.72
C ALA A 29 -6.69 7.81 2.40
N TYR A 30 -7.47 7.37 1.41
CA TYR A 30 -8.77 7.95 1.08
C TYR A 30 -9.79 7.71 2.19
N HIS A 31 -9.99 6.45 2.61
CA HIS A 31 -10.92 6.12 3.70
C HIS A 31 -10.49 6.73 5.05
N ALA A 32 -9.17 6.84 5.30
CA ALA A 32 -8.67 7.58 6.45
C ALA A 32 -9.15 9.04 6.45
N ARG A 33 -9.12 9.72 5.29
CA ARG A 33 -9.63 11.09 5.15
C ARG A 33 -11.13 11.15 5.35
N GLU A 34 -11.90 10.20 4.79
CA GLU A 34 -13.35 10.14 4.99
C GLU A 34 -13.70 10.00 6.48
N LEU A 35 -13.02 9.11 7.20
CA LEU A 35 -13.21 8.95 8.64
C LEU A 35 -12.79 10.20 9.43
N ALA A 36 -11.72 10.89 9.03
CA ALA A 36 -11.32 12.15 9.66
C ALA A 36 -12.39 13.23 9.47
N MET A 37 -12.95 13.34 8.26
CA MET A 37 -14.04 14.28 7.97
C MET A 37 -15.29 13.91 8.76
N ALA A 38 -15.70 12.65 8.79
CA ALA A 38 -16.84 12.16 9.56
C ALA A 38 -16.68 12.41 11.07
N ALA A 39 -15.48 12.20 11.61
CA ALA A 39 -15.16 12.52 13.00
C ALA A 39 -15.31 14.03 13.27
N GLY A 40 -14.80 14.87 12.36
CA GLY A 40 -14.89 16.32 12.46
C GLY A 40 -16.33 16.83 12.40
N THR A 41 -17.12 16.34 11.43
CA THR A 41 -18.52 16.74 11.26
C THR A 41 -19.38 16.29 12.44
N LEU A 42 -19.26 15.04 12.87
CA LEU A 42 -19.97 14.53 14.04
C LEU A 42 -19.61 15.33 15.30
N GLY A 43 -18.33 15.64 15.50
CA GLY A 43 -17.87 16.47 16.61
C GLY A 43 -18.45 17.89 16.58
N ALA A 44 -18.57 18.49 15.40
CA ALA A 44 -19.20 19.80 15.24
C ALA A 44 -20.71 19.74 15.54
N MET A 45 -21.43 18.75 14.99
CA MET A 45 -22.86 18.57 15.23
C MET A 45 -23.17 18.36 16.71
N LEU A 46 -22.39 17.53 17.41
CA LEU A 46 -22.56 17.26 18.85
C LEU A 46 -22.28 18.49 19.72
N ARG A 47 -21.40 19.40 19.27
CA ARG A 47 -21.12 20.68 19.96
C ARG A 47 -22.21 21.72 19.74
N ILE A 48 -22.84 21.73 18.56
CA ILE A 48 -23.97 22.60 18.25
C ILE A 48 -25.20 22.16 19.08
N HIS A 49 -25.43 20.85 19.18
CA HIS A 49 -26.56 20.29 19.91
C HIS A 49 -26.49 20.46 21.44
N ASP A 50 -25.29 20.59 22.02
CA ASP A 50 -25.14 20.67 23.48
C ASP A 50 -23.96 21.59 23.86
N GLN A 51 -24.29 22.81 24.31
CA GLN A 51 -23.34 23.93 24.42
C GLN A 51 -22.50 23.97 25.71
N ARG A 52 -22.82 23.20 26.77
CA ARG A 52 -22.12 23.36 28.07
C ARG A 52 -21.59 22.06 28.70
N ALA A 53 -22.28 20.93 28.62
CA ALA A 53 -21.83 19.67 29.25
C ALA A 53 -21.07 18.72 28.29
N SER A 54 -21.16 18.97 26.98
CA SER A 54 -20.94 17.95 25.93
C SER A 54 -19.53 17.86 25.36
N ARG A 55 -18.62 18.84 25.51
CA ARG A 55 -17.31 18.79 24.80
C ARG A 55 -16.54 17.50 25.09
N LYS A 56 -16.53 17.06 26.35
CA LYS A 56 -15.88 15.80 26.77
C LYS A 56 -16.62 14.57 26.21
N ARG A 57 -17.95 14.58 26.22
CA ARG A 57 -18.82 13.51 25.70
C ARG A 57 -18.74 13.39 24.18
N ALA A 58 -18.84 14.50 23.46
CA ALA A 58 -18.58 14.60 22.02
C ALA A 58 -17.18 14.09 21.68
N GLY A 59 -16.17 14.45 22.48
CA GLY A 59 -14.82 13.91 22.34
C GLY A 59 -14.77 12.38 22.51
N GLN A 60 -15.47 11.83 23.50
CA GLN A 60 -15.55 10.38 23.72
C GLN A 60 -16.23 9.64 22.55
N ILE A 61 -17.28 10.21 21.97
CA ILE A 61 -18.00 9.62 20.83
C ILE A 61 -17.15 9.67 19.56
N VAL A 62 -16.45 10.78 19.33
CA VAL A 62 -15.69 11.02 18.09
C VAL A 62 -14.31 10.36 18.11
N ARG A 63 -13.70 10.20 19.29
CA ARG A 63 -12.32 9.71 19.45
C ARG A 63 -12.07 8.34 18.79
N PRO A 64 -12.94 7.31 18.90
CA PRO A 64 -12.74 6.04 18.20
C PRO A 64 -12.66 6.21 16.68
N ILE A 65 -13.48 7.07 16.09
CA ILE A 65 -13.50 7.35 14.65
C ILE A 65 -12.22 8.06 14.22
N ALA A 66 -11.79 9.07 15.01
CA ALA A 66 -10.53 9.77 14.77
C ALA A 66 -9.32 8.82 14.90
N LEU A 67 -9.32 7.90 15.86
CA LEU A 67 -8.27 6.89 16.00
C LEU A 67 -8.26 5.92 14.82
N ALA A 68 -9.41 5.46 14.35
CA ALA A 68 -9.51 4.60 13.17
C ALA A 68 -8.93 5.29 11.92
N SER A 69 -9.22 6.58 11.73
CA SER A 69 -8.60 7.40 10.68
C SER A 69 -7.06 7.40 10.76
N VAL A 70 -6.50 7.65 11.93
CA VAL A 70 -5.04 7.68 12.15
C VAL A 70 -4.42 6.31 11.88
N LEU A 71 -5.05 5.22 12.35
CA LEU A 71 -4.58 3.86 12.12
C LEU A 71 -4.60 3.50 10.63
N MET A 72 -5.65 3.88 9.89
CA MET A 72 -5.70 3.68 8.44
C MET A 72 -4.62 4.48 7.71
N PHE A 73 -4.33 5.70 8.15
CA PHE A 73 -3.24 6.50 7.59
C PHE A 73 -1.87 5.87 7.87
N ALA A 74 -1.68 5.33 9.06
CA ALA A 74 -0.47 4.57 9.41
C ALA A 74 -0.34 3.31 8.56
N ALA A 75 -1.41 2.53 8.40
CA ALA A 75 -1.44 1.34 7.54
C ALA A 75 -1.08 1.68 6.09
N ALA A 76 -1.62 2.78 5.54
CA ALA A 76 -1.26 3.27 4.21
C ALA A 76 0.25 3.61 4.08
N ARG A 77 0.87 4.15 5.14
CA ARG A 77 2.32 4.41 5.17
C ARG A 77 3.13 3.12 5.23
N TYR A 78 2.71 2.13 6.02
CA TYR A 78 3.38 0.84 6.11
C TYR A 78 3.32 0.06 4.81
N LEU A 79 2.20 0.11 4.07
CA LEU A 79 2.11 -0.50 2.74
C LEU A 79 3.09 0.12 1.74
N LYS A 80 3.28 1.45 1.78
CA LYS A 80 4.30 2.12 0.96
C LYS A 80 5.73 1.69 1.35
N LEU A 81 5.98 1.50 2.65
CA LEU A 81 7.28 1.04 3.14
C LEU A 81 7.55 -0.41 2.74
N ALA A 82 6.55 -1.29 2.84
CA ALA A 82 6.64 -2.69 2.40
C ALA A 82 6.97 -2.77 0.91
N CYS A 83 6.30 -1.95 0.08
CA CYS A 83 6.61 -1.83 -1.35
C CYS A 83 8.08 -1.45 -1.59
N ARG A 84 8.64 -0.48 -0.85
CA ARG A 84 10.05 -0.08 -0.99
C ARG A 84 11.03 -1.17 -0.54
N ARG A 85 10.72 -1.86 0.57
CA ARG A 85 11.57 -2.95 1.09
C ARG A 85 11.61 -4.15 0.15
N PHE A 86 10.48 -4.49 -0.45
CA PHE A 86 10.39 -5.49 -1.50
C PHE A 86 11.35 -5.14 -2.66
N GLU A 87 11.31 -3.90 -3.16
CA GLU A 87 12.23 -3.45 -4.21
C GLU A 87 13.71 -3.65 -3.83
N THR A 88 14.10 -3.35 -2.59
CA THR A 88 15.50 -3.47 -2.15
C THR A 88 15.97 -4.91 -1.97
N GLN A 89 15.11 -5.80 -1.46
CA GLN A 89 15.49 -7.19 -1.17
C GLN A 89 15.62 -8.03 -2.45
N TYR A 90 14.71 -7.83 -3.41
CA TYR A 90 14.68 -8.60 -4.66
C TYR A 90 15.48 -7.94 -5.79
N ALA A 91 16.06 -6.75 -5.59
CA ALA A 91 16.90 -6.06 -6.59
C ALA A 91 18.02 -6.93 -7.21
N PRO A 92 18.77 -7.75 -6.45
CA PRO A 92 19.84 -8.58 -7.01
C PRO A 92 19.31 -9.68 -7.94
N GLU A 93 18.22 -10.33 -7.53
CA GLU A 93 17.54 -11.39 -8.28
C GLU A 93 16.89 -10.83 -9.55
N LEU A 94 16.34 -9.60 -9.46
CA LEU A 94 15.80 -8.85 -10.59
C LEU A 94 16.89 -8.48 -11.62
N GLN A 95 18.08 -8.05 -11.19
CA GLN A 95 19.18 -7.77 -12.11
C GLN A 95 19.68 -9.05 -12.80
N ALA A 96 19.75 -10.17 -12.08
CA ALA A 96 20.14 -11.47 -12.64
C ALA A 96 19.11 -11.99 -13.66
N ALA A 97 17.80 -11.88 -13.35
CA ALA A 97 16.72 -12.25 -14.26
C ALA A 97 16.67 -11.35 -15.51
N GLY A 98 16.87 -10.04 -15.35
CA GLY A 98 16.93 -9.07 -16.46
C GLY A 98 18.11 -9.30 -17.41
N ARG A 99 19.28 -9.68 -16.88
CA ARG A 99 20.45 -10.07 -17.69
C ARG A 99 20.21 -11.36 -18.47
N ARG A 100 19.51 -12.35 -17.89
CA ARG A 100 19.12 -13.59 -18.60
C ARG A 100 18.16 -13.32 -19.76
N LYS A 101 17.14 -12.45 -19.58
CA LYS A 101 16.24 -12.04 -20.68
C LYS A 101 17.00 -11.37 -21.83
N LYS A 102 17.89 -10.42 -21.54
CA LYS A 102 18.73 -9.74 -22.56
C LYS A 102 19.64 -10.69 -23.35
N ARG A 103 20.13 -11.77 -22.72
CA ARG A 103 20.98 -12.77 -23.40
C ARG A 103 20.19 -13.68 -24.36
N SER A 104 18.90 -13.94 -24.05
CA SER A 104 18.04 -14.76 -24.92
C SER A 104 17.58 -14.03 -26.19
N GLY A 105 17.52 -12.69 -26.18
CA GLY A 105 17.15 -11.88 -27.36
C GLY A 105 18.29 -11.56 -28.32
N ARG A 106 19.53 -11.99 -28.04
CA ARG A 106 20.71 -11.72 -28.89
C ARG A 106 21.15 -12.90 -29.76
N ARG A 107 20.28 -13.92 -29.89
CA ARG A 107 20.34 -14.94 -30.94
C ARG A 107 19.26 -14.64 -31.97
N GLU A 108 19.31 -13.45 -32.56
CA GLU A 108 18.77 -13.31 -33.91
C GLU A 108 19.69 -14.16 -34.80
N LEU A 109 19.14 -15.30 -35.22
CA LEU A 109 19.75 -16.17 -36.21
C LEU A 109 19.95 -15.34 -37.48
N LYS A 110 21.21 -14.96 -37.75
CA LYS A 110 21.62 -14.65 -39.12
C LYS A 110 21.44 -15.93 -39.92
N PHE A 111 20.35 -16.04 -40.67
CA PHE A 111 20.33 -16.89 -41.84
C PHE A 111 21.12 -16.13 -42.90
N GLY A 112 22.34 -16.62 -43.16
CA GLY A 112 23.15 -16.23 -44.30
C GLY A 112 22.84 -17.15 -45.48
N ASP A 113 22.92 -16.50 -46.65
CA ASP A 113 22.88 -16.97 -48.03
C ASP A 113 21.50 -17.36 -48.62
#